data_AF-A0A061GRE1-F1
#
_entry.id   AF-A0A061GRE1-F1
#
_cell.length_a   1.000
_cell.length_b   1.000
_cell.length_c   1.000
_cell.angle_alpha   90.00
_cell.angle_beta   90.00
_cell.angle_gamma   90.00
#
_symmetry.space_group_name_H-M   'P 1'
#
loop_
_entity.id
_entity.type
_entity.pdbx_description
1 polymer ?
#
loop_
_entity_poly.entity_id
_entity_poly.type
_entity_poly.pdbx_seq_one_letter_code
_entity_poly.pdbx_strand_id
1 'polypeptide(L)'
;DLYLLATLRVNETQQPRHRISKGEEIKVDKSSPSPQECYWGRYAIGALYALQSRGNHLAQVFNKFHSYLQGIIGYICGSEGLDSSGLSSSAAVGVAYLLALESANNLTVSPTENIEYDRVIENEYLGLRNGILDQSAILLSSHGCLTYMNCKTTEHKLIHPLNFLKDHETEPQKGYKILLAFSGLRQALTSNPGYNSRVAECQEAAKILLHASGNGELEPFLCNVEPESYEAHKVKLEPNLARRAEHYFSENMRVSKGLEAWASGELRQFGQLMSASGLSSIKNYECGCEPLIQLYEVLLRAPGVFGARFSGAGFRGCCVALVDTDCVAEAAKFVREEYPKLQPVLASQLNPDTAVLICEAGDCARVI
;
A
#
# COMPACT_ATOMS: atom_id res chain seq x y z
N ASP A 1 0.46 16.53 -4.21
CA ASP A 1 -0.52 17.60 -3.94
C ASP A 1 -1.79 17.38 -4.74
N LEU A 2 -2.83 16.76 -4.16
CA LEU A 2 -3.84 16.07 -4.96
C LEU A 2 -5.24 16.14 -4.26
N TYR A 3 -6.37 16.45 -4.96
CA TYR A 3 -7.67 16.94 -4.42
C TYR A 3 -9.01 16.26 -4.90
N LEU A 4 -9.94 16.00 -3.96
CA LEU A 4 -11.29 15.37 -3.97
C LEU A 4 -12.18 16.34 -3.15
N LEU A 5 -13.51 16.24 -3.17
CA LEU A 5 -14.37 17.10 -2.35
C LEU A 5 -15.38 16.24 -1.59
N ALA A 6 -15.24 16.15 -0.27
CA ALA A 6 -16.30 15.68 0.61
C ALA A 6 -16.38 16.54 1.87
N THR A 7 -17.56 17.12 2.11
CA THR A 7 -17.88 17.83 3.35
C THR A 7 -18.26 16.81 4.40
N LEU A 8 -17.50 16.73 5.50
CA LEU A 8 -17.80 15.80 6.59
C LEU A 8 -18.01 16.56 7.89
N ARG A 9 -19.07 16.17 8.60
CA ARG A 9 -19.35 16.58 9.99
C ARG A 9 -19.38 15.30 10.82
N VAL A 10 -18.37 15.09 11.65
CA VAL A 10 -18.33 13.91 12.51
C VAL A 10 -18.91 14.27 13.88
N ASN A 11 -20.24 14.23 13.97
CA ASN A 11 -20.98 14.49 15.22
C ASN A 11 -21.70 13.24 15.76
N GLU A 12 -21.61 12.09 15.09
CA GLU A 12 -22.38 10.89 15.44
C GLU A 12 -21.50 9.67 15.65
N THR A 13 -21.64 9.05 16.82
CA THR A 13 -21.03 7.77 17.15
C THR A 13 -21.86 6.64 16.53
N GLN A 14 -21.38 6.02 15.44
CA GLN A 14 -21.97 4.78 14.94
C GLN A 14 -21.05 3.59 15.25
N GLN A 15 -21.58 2.59 15.95
CA GLN A 15 -20.84 1.40 16.33
C GLN A 15 -20.58 0.48 15.13
N PRO A 16 -19.46 -0.28 15.13
CA PRO A 16 -19.16 -1.24 14.08
C PRO A 16 -20.27 -2.30 13.93
N ARG A 17 -20.55 -2.69 12.68
CA ARG A 17 -21.66 -3.60 12.30
C ARG A 17 -21.59 -5.02 12.91
N HIS A 18 -20.51 -5.37 13.62
CA HIS A 18 -20.33 -6.71 14.20
C HIS A 18 -20.73 -6.86 15.67
N ARG A 19 -21.38 -5.86 16.27
CA ARG A 19 -22.20 -6.05 17.48
C ARG A 19 -23.69 -6.05 17.13
N ILE A 20 -24.14 -7.10 16.46
CA ILE A 20 -25.56 -7.47 16.48
C ILE A 20 -25.65 -8.78 17.24
N SER A 21 -25.86 -8.68 18.55
CA SER A 21 -26.43 -9.77 19.33
C SER A 21 -27.79 -10.10 18.74
N LYS A 22 -28.04 -11.40 18.48
CA LYS A 22 -29.32 -11.91 17.98
C LYS A 22 -30.48 -11.37 18.83
N GLY A 23 -31.38 -10.63 18.19
CA GLY A 23 -32.71 -10.34 18.71
C GLY A 23 -32.95 -8.87 18.99
N GLU A 24 -33.07 -8.05 17.95
CA GLU A 24 -33.87 -6.82 17.97
C GLU A 24 -34.18 -6.41 16.52
N GLU A 25 -35.47 -6.45 16.15
CA GLU A 25 -35.95 -5.94 14.85
C GLU A 25 -35.91 -4.41 14.86
N ILE A 26 -34.98 -3.83 14.09
CA ILE A 26 -34.99 -2.39 13.82
C ILE A 26 -35.91 -2.14 12.63
N LYS A 27 -37.02 -1.43 12.88
CA LYS A 27 -37.88 -0.87 11.83
C LYS A 27 -37.06 0.10 10.97
N VAL A 28 -36.82 -0.29 9.72
CA VAL A 28 -36.15 0.55 8.72
C VAL A 28 -37.13 1.58 8.20
N ASP A 29 -36.88 2.85 8.52
CA ASP A 29 -37.56 3.98 7.89
C ASP A 29 -37.09 4.10 6.43
N LYS A 30 -38.03 4.12 5.48
CA LYS A 30 -37.80 3.97 4.03
C LYS A 30 -37.35 5.27 3.35
N SER A 31 -36.46 6.03 3.97
CA SER A 31 -35.89 7.27 3.41
C SER A 31 -34.36 7.26 3.31
N SER A 32 -33.72 6.12 3.56
CA SER A 32 -32.26 5.99 3.43
C SER A 32 -31.83 5.79 1.97
N PRO A 33 -30.80 6.50 1.47
CA PRO A 33 -30.23 6.24 0.15
C PRO A 33 -29.59 4.84 0.09
N SER A 34 -29.58 4.27 -1.11
CA SER A 34 -29.20 2.87 -1.39
C SER A 34 -27.76 2.51 -0.99
N PRO A 35 -27.43 1.22 -0.75
CA PRO A 35 -26.20 0.77 -0.07
C PRO A 35 -24.86 0.90 -0.83
N GLN A 36 -24.76 1.75 -1.86
CA GLN A 36 -23.73 1.63 -2.89
C GLN A 36 -22.95 2.93 -3.18
N GLU A 37 -22.77 3.79 -2.18
CA GLU A 37 -21.88 4.96 -2.26
C GLU A 37 -20.62 4.77 -1.40
N CYS A 38 -19.46 4.96 -2.02
CA CYS A 38 -18.14 4.85 -1.40
C CYS A 38 -17.94 6.03 -0.43
N TYR A 39 -18.34 5.86 0.83
CA TYR A 39 -18.32 6.94 1.80
C TYR A 39 -16.93 7.07 2.43
N TRP A 40 -16.06 7.91 1.87
CA TRP A 40 -14.76 8.26 2.47
C TRP A 40 -14.87 8.72 3.93
N GLY A 41 -16.06 9.17 4.36
CA GLY A 41 -16.37 9.45 5.77
C GLY A 41 -16.26 8.23 6.70
N ARG A 42 -16.27 6.99 6.18
CA ARG A 42 -15.99 5.79 6.97
C ARG A 42 -14.58 5.79 7.56
N TYR A 43 -13.60 6.35 6.86
CA TYR A 43 -12.24 6.47 7.39
C TYR A 43 -12.18 7.48 8.53
N ALA A 44 -13.01 8.54 8.52
CA ALA A 44 -13.10 9.48 9.63
C ALA A 44 -13.67 8.83 10.89
N ILE A 45 -14.72 8.02 10.75
CA ILE A 45 -15.29 7.24 11.87
C ILE A 45 -14.28 6.19 12.35
N GLY A 46 -13.61 5.53 11.41
CA GLY A 46 -12.54 4.58 11.71
C GLY A 46 -11.40 5.24 12.50
N ALA A 47 -10.98 6.45 12.12
CA ALA A 47 -9.92 7.19 12.82
C ALA A 47 -10.31 7.52 14.26
N LEU A 48 -11.56 7.97 14.50
CA LEU A 48 -12.08 8.15 15.85
C LEU A 48 -12.08 6.84 16.63
N TYR A 49 -12.57 5.76 16.02
CA TYR A 49 -12.56 4.43 16.63
C TYR A 49 -11.14 4.00 17.01
N ALA A 50 -10.17 4.16 16.11
CA ALA A 50 -8.78 3.80 16.32
C ALA A 50 -8.18 4.58 17.50
N LEU A 51 -8.34 5.91 17.52
CA LEU A 51 -7.89 6.79 18.62
C LEU A 51 -8.53 6.45 19.97
N GLN A 52 -9.76 5.93 19.98
CA GLN A 52 -10.47 5.50 21.20
C GLN A 52 -10.11 4.08 21.65
N SER A 53 -9.75 3.19 20.71
CA SER A 53 -9.60 1.75 20.92
C SER A 53 -8.31 1.35 21.63
N ARG A 54 -7.17 1.99 21.32
CA ARG A 54 -5.91 1.72 22.03
C ARG A 54 -5.74 2.75 23.12
N GLY A 55 -5.56 2.26 24.36
CA GLY A 55 -5.47 3.03 25.60
C GLY A 55 -4.29 3.98 25.68
N ASN A 56 -4.23 4.96 24.78
CA ASN A 56 -3.43 6.16 24.95
C ASN A 56 -3.77 6.80 26.29
N HIS A 57 -2.87 7.65 26.77
CA HIS A 57 -3.16 8.61 27.85
C HIS A 57 -4.55 9.25 27.71
N LEU A 58 -5.05 9.37 26.48
CA LEU A 58 -6.41 9.70 26.12
C LEU A 58 -7.49 8.90 26.86
N ALA A 59 -7.48 7.57 26.88
CA ALA A 59 -8.50 6.81 27.61
C ALA A 59 -8.47 7.11 29.13
N GLN A 60 -7.30 7.44 29.68
CA GLN A 60 -7.14 7.81 31.09
C GLN A 60 -7.52 9.28 31.37
N VAL A 61 -7.23 10.20 30.45
CA VAL A 61 -7.64 11.62 30.50
C VAL A 61 -9.15 11.75 30.28
N PHE A 62 -9.71 10.99 29.34
CA PHE A 62 -11.15 10.94 29.01
C PHE A 62 -11.99 10.24 30.08
N ASN A 63 -11.48 9.18 30.73
CA ASN A 63 -12.18 8.58 31.86
C ASN A 63 -12.18 9.48 33.10
N LYS A 64 -11.23 10.43 33.21
CA LYS A 64 -11.12 11.33 34.37
C LYS A 64 -11.88 12.64 34.17
N PHE A 65 -12.04 13.10 32.94
CA PHE A 65 -12.83 14.27 32.56
C PHE A 65 -13.69 13.89 31.37
N HIS A 66 -15.02 13.90 31.51
CA HIS A 66 -16.02 13.69 30.46
C HIS A 66 -15.85 14.68 29.28
N SER A 67 -14.76 14.58 28.55
CA SER A 67 -14.33 15.48 27.51
C SER A 67 -14.49 14.75 26.18
N TYR A 68 -15.49 15.15 25.42
CA TYR A 68 -15.67 14.66 24.07
C TYR A 68 -14.55 15.22 23.20
N LEU A 69 -14.02 14.42 22.26
CA LEU A 69 -13.16 14.94 21.20
C LEU A 69 -13.93 16.04 20.47
N GLN A 70 -13.27 17.17 20.25
CA GLN A 70 -13.75 18.19 19.33
C GLN A 70 -13.84 17.56 17.94
N GLY A 71 -15.02 17.65 17.36
CA GLY A 71 -15.25 17.28 15.97
C GLY A 71 -14.51 18.22 15.03
N ILE A 72 -14.20 17.73 13.83
CA ILE A 72 -13.60 18.51 12.75
C ILE A 72 -14.66 18.79 11.69
N ILE A 73 -14.57 19.97 11.07
CA ILE A 73 -15.29 20.32 9.85
C ILE A 73 -14.24 20.69 8.82
N GLY A 74 -14.22 20.00 7.69
CA GLY A 74 -13.23 20.22 6.65
C GLY A 74 -13.60 19.56 5.34
N TYR A 75 -12.75 19.78 4.35
CA TYR A 75 -12.83 19.16 3.03
C TYR A 75 -11.64 18.23 2.87
N ILE A 76 -11.90 16.99 2.48
CA ILE A 76 -10.82 16.06 2.12
C ILE A 76 -10.53 16.12 0.65
N CYS A 77 -9.24 16.19 0.32
CA CYS A 77 -8.74 16.40 -1.00
C CYS A 77 -7.72 15.30 -1.42
N GLY A 78 -7.99 14.54 -2.51
CA GLY A 78 -7.09 13.57 -3.19
C GLY A 78 -7.25 13.56 -4.74
N SER A 79 -6.19 13.34 -5.51
CA SER A 79 -6.06 13.55 -6.99
C SER A 79 -7.25 13.14 -7.84
N GLU A 80 -7.68 13.98 -8.79
CA GLU A 80 -8.73 13.56 -9.71
C GLU A 80 -8.26 12.37 -10.58
N GLY A 81 -9.06 11.32 -10.60
CA GLY A 81 -8.85 10.12 -11.41
C GLY A 81 -7.78 9.15 -10.92
N LEU A 82 -7.12 9.42 -9.79
CA LEU A 82 -6.16 8.47 -9.16
C LEU A 82 -6.76 7.76 -7.94
N ASP A 83 -8.04 7.97 -7.66
CA ASP A 83 -8.75 7.21 -6.64
C ASP A 83 -8.76 5.71 -6.99
N SER A 84 -8.62 4.85 -5.99
CA SER A 84 -8.65 3.40 -6.17
C SER A 84 -7.62 2.86 -7.18
N SER A 85 -6.50 3.57 -7.39
CA SER A 85 -5.50 3.27 -8.42
C SER A 85 -4.34 2.39 -7.98
N GLY A 86 -4.33 1.93 -6.72
CA GLY A 86 -3.25 1.08 -6.18
C GLY A 86 -2.08 1.88 -5.62
N LEU A 87 -2.33 3.14 -5.25
CA LEU A 87 -1.38 4.08 -4.64
C LEU A 87 -1.75 4.40 -3.18
N SER A 88 -2.31 3.41 -2.47
CA SER A 88 -2.54 3.52 -1.02
C SER A 88 -3.45 4.68 -0.59
N SER A 89 -4.41 5.06 -1.45
CA SER A 89 -5.33 6.19 -1.20
C SER A 89 -6.16 6.03 0.08
N SER A 90 -6.43 4.79 0.51
CA SER A 90 -7.19 4.50 1.73
C SER A 90 -6.40 4.86 3.00
N ALA A 91 -5.15 4.39 3.09
CA ALA A 91 -4.22 4.75 4.16
C ALA A 91 -3.93 6.25 4.19
N ALA A 92 -3.77 6.90 3.02
CA ALA A 92 -3.55 8.35 2.96
C ALA A 92 -4.72 9.14 3.58
N VAL A 93 -5.95 8.70 3.31
CA VAL A 93 -7.16 9.30 3.87
C VAL A 93 -7.29 9.00 5.37
N GLY A 94 -7.02 7.77 5.81
CA GLY A 94 -7.04 7.41 7.22
C GLY A 94 -6.03 8.21 8.04
N VAL A 95 -4.77 8.28 7.58
CA VAL A 95 -3.71 9.12 8.17
C VAL A 95 -4.09 10.59 8.20
N ALA A 96 -4.69 11.13 7.12
CA ALA A 96 -5.12 12.53 7.10
C ALA A 96 -6.17 12.83 8.19
N TYR A 97 -7.12 11.93 8.43
CA TYR A 97 -8.09 12.09 9.52
C TYR A 97 -7.47 11.98 10.91
N LEU A 98 -6.52 11.04 11.10
CA LEU A 98 -5.78 10.91 12.36
C LEU A 98 -5.07 12.23 12.70
N LEU A 99 -4.24 12.73 11.77
CA LEU A 99 -3.49 13.98 11.96
C LEU A 99 -4.41 15.20 12.19
N ALA A 100 -5.53 15.28 11.48
CA ALA A 100 -6.50 16.38 11.66
C ALA A 100 -7.20 16.32 13.03
N LEU A 101 -7.63 15.13 13.48
CA LEU A 101 -8.24 14.94 14.79
C LEU A 101 -7.25 15.20 15.91
N GLU A 102 -6.01 14.75 15.75
CA GLU A 102 -4.91 15.02 16.68
C GLU A 102 -4.66 16.51 16.83
N SER A 103 -4.50 17.22 15.70
CA SER A 103 -4.29 18.66 15.70
C SER A 103 -5.45 19.42 16.33
N ALA A 104 -6.70 19.06 16.02
CA ALA A 104 -7.89 19.73 16.57
C ALA A 104 -8.04 19.50 18.08
N ASN A 105 -7.50 18.41 18.61
CA ASN A 105 -7.63 18.01 20.00
C ASN A 105 -6.34 18.15 20.82
N ASN A 106 -5.30 18.77 20.25
CA ASN A 106 -3.97 18.92 20.85
C ASN A 106 -3.37 17.60 21.34
N LEU A 107 -3.51 16.55 20.53
CA LEU A 107 -2.98 15.22 20.82
C LEU A 107 -1.56 15.11 20.30
N THR A 108 -0.67 14.53 21.11
CA THR A 108 0.67 14.15 20.67
C THR A 108 0.68 12.65 20.43
N VAL A 109 0.70 12.26 19.15
CA VAL A 109 0.73 10.86 18.71
C VAL A 109 1.96 10.69 17.83
N SER A 110 2.75 9.66 18.09
CA SER A 110 3.95 9.38 17.29
C SER A 110 3.58 8.79 15.92
N PRO A 111 4.45 8.93 14.90
CA PRO A 111 4.24 8.27 13.61
C PRO A 111 4.02 6.75 13.72
N THR A 112 4.74 6.08 14.63
CA THR A 112 4.59 4.64 14.87
C THR A 112 3.21 4.29 15.44
N GLU A 113 2.67 5.11 16.34
CA GLU A 113 1.29 4.93 16.83
C GLU A 113 0.28 5.15 15.70
N ASN A 114 0.48 6.18 14.85
CA ASN A 114 -0.39 6.45 13.71
C ASN A 114 -0.36 5.35 12.65
N ILE A 115 0.77 4.69 12.45
CA ILE A 115 0.87 3.50 11.59
C ILE A 115 -0.04 2.38 12.10
N GLU A 116 -0.07 2.16 13.41
CA GLU A 116 -0.90 1.14 14.03
C GLU A 116 -2.38 1.55 14.08
N TYR A 117 -2.67 2.84 14.27
CA TYR A 117 -4.05 3.33 14.21
C TYR A 117 -4.64 3.16 12.82
N ASP A 118 -3.93 3.54 11.77
CA ASP A 118 -4.42 3.34 10.41
C ASP A 118 -4.62 1.84 10.09
N ARG A 119 -3.73 0.98 10.61
CA ARG A 119 -3.92 -0.49 10.52
C ARG A 119 -5.21 -0.94 11.19
N VAL A 120 -5.57 -0.38 12.35
CA VAL A 120 -6.84 -0.66 13.05
C VAL A 120 -8.03 -0.19 12.21
N ILE A 121 -7.96 0.99 11.59
CA ILE A 121 -9.00 1.50 10.66
C ILE A 121 -9.26 0.45 9.56
N GLU A 122 -8.21 0.01 8.89
CA GLU A 122 -8.32 -0.90 7.75
C GLU A 122 -8.75 -2.32 8.17
N ASN A 123 -8.10 -2.90 9.18
CA ASN A 123 -8.31 -4.29 9.58
C ASN A 123 -9.60 -4.49 10.36
N GLU A 124 -9.86 -3.67 11.38
CA GLU A 124 -10.97 -3.88 12.32
C GLU A 124 -12.25 -3.17 11.87
N TYR A 125 -12.13 -1.96 11.33
CA TYR A 125 -13.30 -1.16 10.96
C TYR A 125 -13.75 -1.39 9.51
N LEU A 126 -12.81 -1.52 8.57
CA LEU A 126 -13.11 -1.72 7.14
C LEU A 126 -13.05 -3.18 6.69
N GLY A 127 -12.33 -4.04 7.42
CA GLY A 127 -12.25 -5.49 7.17
C GLY A 127 -11.19 -5.90 6.13
N LEU A 128 -10.27 -5.01 5.78
CA LEU A 128 -9.14 -5.30 4.88
C LEU A 128 -7.91 -5.69 5.71
N ARG A 129 -7.41 -6.92 5.56
CA ARG A 129 -6.28 -7.43 6.36
C ARG A 129 -4.91 -6.98 5.84
N ASN A 130 -4.75 -5.67 5.60
CA ASN A 130 -3.50 -5.11 5.10
C ASN A 130 -2.40 -5.07 6.18
N GLY A 131 -1.15 -4.97 5.71
CA GLY A 131 0.02 -4.80 6.57
C GLY A 131 0.26 -3.34 6.96
N ILE A 132 1.51 -3.00 7.27
CA ILE A 132 1.91 -1.65 7.71
C ILE A 132 2.57 -0.78 6.64
N LEU A 133 2.81 -1.34 5.45
CA LEU A 133 3.64 -0.71 4.42
C LEU A 133 3.11 0.65 3.97
N ASP A 134 1.82 0.74 3.69
CA ASP A 134 1.18 1.91 3.09
C ASP A 134 1.29 3.13 4.01
N GLN A 135 0.78 3.01 5.22
CA GLN A 135 0.81 4.07 6.22
C GLN A 135 2.25 4.38 6.68
N SER A 136 3.15 3.39 6.69
CA SER A 136 4.57 3.63 6.97
C SER A 136 5.22 4.47 5.88
N ALA A 137 4.93 4.17 4.60
CA ALA A 137 5.42 4.98 3.49
C ALA A 137 4.86 6.41 3.56
N ILE A 138 3.61 6.60 3.95
CA ILE A 138 3.00 7.92 4.10
C ILE A 138 3.63 8.73 5.25
N LEU A 139 3.91 8.10 6.39
CA LEU A 139 4.34 8.79 7.61
C LEU A 139 5.87 8.89 7.78
N LEU A 140 6.65 8.03 7.12
CA LEU A 140 8.10 7.89 7.38
C LEU A 140 8.98 8.20 6.16
N SER A 141 8.41 8.54 5.00
CA SER A 141 9.20 8.85 3.81
C SER A 141 9.83 10.23 3.85
N SER A 142 10.90 10.39 3.08
CA SER A 142 11.58 11.68 2.87
C SER A 142 11.91 11.84 1.39
N HIS A 143 11.82 13.06 0.90
CA HIS A 143 12.11 13.39 -0.49
C HIS A 143 13.47 12.83 -0.94
N GLY A 144 13.49 12.25 -2.14
CA GLY A 144 14.71 11.67 -2.74
C GLY A 144 15.23 10.38 -2.10
N CYS A 145 14.56 9.81 -1.10
CA CYS A 145 15.01 8.61 -0.39
C CYS A 145 14.17 7.37 -0.75
N LEU A 146 14.77 6.19 -0.61
CA LEU A 146 14.00 4.95 -0.42
C LEU A 146 13.76 4.72 1.07
N THR A 147 12.52 4.44 1.44
CA THR A 147 12.17 4.02 2.80
C THR A 147 12.26 2.50 2.88
N TYR A 148 13.26 2.00 3.62
CA TYR A 148 13.32 0.61 4.04
C TYR A 148 12.48 0.41 5.30
N MET A 149 11.68 -0.67 5.33
CA MET A 149 10.83 -1.01 6.47
C MET A 149 10.93 -2.49 6.79
N ASN A 150 11.27 -2.80 8.04
CA ASN A 150 11.16 -4.14 8.58
C ASN A 150 9.77 -4.34 9.18
N CYS A 151 8.88 -5.01 8.44
CA CYS A 151 7.50 -5.22 8.89
C CYS A 151 7.35 -6.13 10.12
N LYS A 152 8.40 -6.87 10.52
CA LYS A 152 8.40 -7.72 11.73
C LYS A 152 8.72 -6.92 12.98
N THR A 153 9.73 -6.04 12.91
CA THR A 153 10.24 -5.27 14.06
C THR A 153 9.79 -3.81 14.08
N THR A 154 9.14 -3.35 13.02
CA THR A 154 8.77 -1.96 12.74
C THR A 154 9.93 -0.97 12.62
N GLU A 155 11.17 -1.46 12.53
CA GLU A 155 12.35 -0.64 12.25
C GLU A 155 12.32 -0.08 10.82
N HIS A 156 12.64 1.21 10.65
CA HIS A 156 12.72 1.86 9.35
C HIS A 156 14.08 2.54 9.13
N LYS A 157 14.48 2.68 7.87
CA LYS A 157 15.70 3.41 7.46
C LYS A 157 15.43 4.19 6.18
N LEU A 158 15.97 5.40 6.10
CA LEU A 158 16.02 6.17 4.86
C LEU A 158 17.34 5.87 4.15
N ILE A 159 17.22 5.39 2.91
CA ILE A 159 18.36 5.04 2.07
C ILE A 159 18.47 6.08 0.96
N HIS A 160 19.48 6.93 1.09
CA HIS A 160 19.83 7.90 0.06
C HIS A 160 20.56 7.19 -1.09
N PRO A 161 20.24 7.51 -2.35
CA PRO A 161 21.10 7.08 -3.45
C PRO A 161 22.47 7.79 -3.32
N LEU A 162 23.55 7.08 -3.67
CA LEU A 162 24.93 7.56 -3.59
C LEU A 162 25.17 8.95 -4.21
N ASN A 163 24.32 9.34 -5.16
CA ASN A 163 24.40 10.58 -5.93
C ASN A 163 24.11 11.85 -5.11
N PHE A 164 23.58 11.74 -3.88
CA PHE A 164 23.39 12.90 -2.99
C PHE A 164 24.61 13.24 -2.13
N LEU A 165 25.62 12.36 -2.07
CA LEU A 165 26.78 12.51 -1.16
C LEU A 165 28.10 12.84 -1.86
N LYS A 166 28.13 12.93 -3.20
CA LYS A 166 29.35 13.23 -3.95
C LYS A 166 29.30 14.63 -4.54
N ASP A 167 30.10 15.52 -3.97
CA ASP A 167 30.46 16.81 -4.53
C ASP A 167 31.12 16.63 -5.91
N HIS A 168 30.45 17.12 -6.95
CA HIS A 168 30.93 17.80 -8.15
C HIS A 168 32.08 17.28 -9.06
N GLU A 169 32.74 16.13 -8.88
CA GLU A 169 33.92 15.81 -9.73
C GLU A 169 33.98 14.44 -10.45
N THR A 170 32.93 13.62 -10.44
CA THR A 170 32.89 12.40 -11.26
C THR A 170 31.79 12.46 -12.32
N GLU A 171 32.02 11.83 -13.48
CA GLU A 171 31.15 11.84 -14.68
C GLU A 171 29.65 11.88 -14.36
N PRO A 172 28.81 12.59 -15.16
CA PRO A 172 27.37 12.68 -14.92
C PRO A 172 26.75 11.28 -14.94
N GLN A 173 26.53 10.72 -13.75
CA GLN A 173 25.81 9.47 -13.62
C GLN A 173 24.35 9.72 -14.00
N LYS A 174 23.82 8.83 -14.84
CA LYS A 174 22.44 8.89 -15.34
C LYS A 174 21.47 8.92 -14.17
N GLY A 175 20.62 9.95 -14.15
CA GLY A 175 19.53 10.04 -13.19
C GLY A 175 18.44 9.01 -13.46
N TYR A 176 17.51 8.89 -12.51
CA TYR A 176 16.29 8.12 -12.72
C TYR A 176 15.05 9.00 -12.53
N LYS A 177 13.94 8.55 -13.11
CA LYS A 177 12.59 8.97 -12.78
C LYS A 177 11.73 7.75 -12.48
N ILE A 178 10.63 7.99 -11.77
CA ILE A 178 9.62 6.97 -11.50
C ILE A 178 8.48 7.20 -12.49
N LEU A 179 8.11 6.17 -13.23
CA LEU A 179 6.94 6.21 -14.12
C LEU A 179 5.81 5.40 -13.49
N LEU A 180 4.67 6.03 -13.25
CA LEU A 180 3.44 5.36 -12.83
C LEU A 180 2.52 5.25 -14.03
N ALA A 181 2.09 4.04 -14.38
CA ALA A 181 1.15 3.82 -15.47
C ALA A 181 -0.09 3.10 -14.95
N PHE A 182 -1.27 3.60 -15.28
CA PHE A 182 -2.53 3.09 -14.76
C PHE A 182 -3.19 2.12 -15.72
N SER A 183 -3.71 1.00 -15.21
CA SER A 183 -4.41 0.01 -16.03
C SER A 183 -5.83 0.42 -16.41
N GLY A 184 -6.41 1.40 -15.73
CA GLY A 184 -7.84 1.74 -15.84
C GLY A 184 -8.76 0.87 -14.98
N LEU A 185 -8.26 -0.23 -14.41
CA LEU A 185 -9.04 -1.08 -13.52
C LEU A 185 -9.05 -0.53 -12.08
N ARG A 186 -10.22 -0.10 -11.59
CA ARG A 186 -10.39 0.63 -10.29
C ARG A 186 -11.19 -0.12 -9.20
N GLN A 187 -11.53 -1.40 -9.40
CA GLN A 187 -12.40 -2.15 -8.46
C GLN A 187 -11.84 -2.21 -7.02
N ALA A 188 -12.64 -1.87 -6.00
CA ALA A 188 -12.19 -1.87 -4.61
C ALA A 188 -11.68 -3.24 -4.13
N LEU A 189 -10.57 -3.26 -3.37
CA LEU A 189 -10.00 -4.52 -2.86
C LEU A 189 -10.92 -5.21 -1.85
N THR A 190 -11.68 -4.43 -1.07
CA THR A 190 -12.69 -4.96 -0.13
C THR A 190 -13.78 -5.77 -0.82
N SER A 191 -14.04 -5.52 -2.11
CA SER A 191 -14.99 -6.28 -2.92
C SER A 191 -14.37 -7.48 -3.65
N ASN A 192 -13.05 -7.66 -3.60
CA ASN A 192 -12.35 -8.77 -4.25
C ASN A 192 -11.74 -9.70 -3.18
N PRO A 193 -12.14 -10.98 -3.09
CA PRO A 193 -11.62 -11.89 -2.07
C PRO A 193 -10.12 -12.19 -2.23
N GLY A 194 -9.52 -11.89 -3.40
CA GLY A 194 -8.15 -12.24 -3.75
C GLY A 194 -7.11 -11.81 -2.72
N TYR A 195 -7.20 -10.59 -2.18
CA TYR A 195 -6.22 -10.10 -1.19
C TYR A 195 -6.23 -10.93 0.10
N ASN A 196 -7.39 -11.06 0.74
CA ASN A 196 -7.52 -11.82 1.99
C ASN A 196 -7.25 -13.32 1.78
N SER A 197 -7.54 -13.87 0.59
CA SER A 197 -7.14 -15.23 0.23
C SER A 197 -5.62 -15.41 0.23
N ARG A 198 -4.84 -14.45 -0.30
CA ARG A 198 -3.37 -14.52 -0.26
C ARG A 198 -2.83 -14.50 1.17
N VAL A 199 -3.43 -13.69 2.03
CA VAL A 199 -3.08 -13.67 3.47
C VAL A 199 -3.31 -15.04 4.09
N ALA A 200 -4.49 -15.64 3.87
CA ALA A 200 -4.82 -16.97 4.40
C ALA A 200 -3.90 -18.08 3.85
N GLU A 201 -3.58 -18.06 2.56
CA GLU A 201 -2.65 -19.03 1.95
C GLU A 201 -1.24 -18.92 2.53
N CYS A 202 -0.75 -17.69 2.77
CA CYS A 202 0.56 -17.49 3.41
C CYS A 202 0.56 -17.98 4.87
N GLN A 203 -0.53 -17.77 5.61
CA GLN A 203 -0.66 -18.27 6.98
C GLN A 203 -0.69 -19.80 7.03
N GLU A 204 -1.40 -20.45 6.11
CA GLU A 204 -1.44 -21.90 6.04
C GLU A 204 -0.07 -22.48 5.66
N ALA A 205 0.62 -21.87 4.71
CA ALA A 205 1.99 -22.26 4.36
C ALA A 205 2.94 -22.14 5.57
N ALA A 206 2.87 -21.02 6.29
CA ALA A 206 3.68 -20.81 7.49
C ALA A 206 3.39 -21.86 8.57
N LYS A 207 2.11 -22.14 8.83
CA LYS A 207 1.69 -23.17 9.80
C LYS A 207 2.31 -24.53 9.50
N ILE A 208 2.23 -24.99 8.24
CA ILE A 208 2.81 -26.27 7.82
C ILE A 208 4.32 -26.31 8.05
N LEU A 209 5.03 -25.24 7.65
CA LEU A 209 6.49 -25.14 7.79
C LEU A 209 6.95 -25.07 9.26
N LEU A 210 6.22 -24.33 10.09
CA LEU A 210 6.49 -24.21 11.52
C LEU A 210 6.29 -25.54 12.24
N HIS A 211 5.18 -26.24 12.00
CA HIS A 211 4.98 -27.59 12.56
C HIS A 211 6.05 -28.57 12.07
N ALA A 212 6.41 -28.51 10.79
CA ALA A 212 7.43 -29.37 10.21
C ALA A 212 8.82 -29.19 10.83
N SER A 213 9.12 -28.00 11.37
CA SER A 213 10.40 -27.65 12.00
C SER A 213 10.37 -27.69 13.53
N GLY A 214 9.27 -28.17 14.13
CA GLY A 214 9.12 -28.24 15.59
C GLY A 214 8.78 -26.90 16.26
N ASN A 215 8.48 -25.85 15.49
CA ASN A 215 8.14 -24.51 15.96
C ASN A 215 6.64 -24.19 15.83
N GLY A 216 5.78 -25.22 15.94
CA GLY A 216 4.33 -25.09 15.73
C GLY A 216 3.59 -24.19 16.72
N GLU A 217 4.24 -23.79 17.81
CA GLU A 217 3.72 -22.85 18.81
C GLU A 217 3.86 -21.38 18.38
N LEU A 218 4.67 -21.08 17.36
CA LEU A 218 4.82 -19.71 16.85
C LEU A 218 3.59 -19.32 16.00
N GLU A 219 3.27 -18.02 16.03
CA GLU A 219 2.23 -17.45 15.17
C GLU A 219 2.52 -17.79 13.69
N PRO A 220 1.50 -18.21 12.92
CA PRO A 220 1.65 -18.74 11.57
C PRO A 220 1.88 -17.63 10.54
N PHE A 221 3.02 -16.96 10.65
CA PHE A 221 3.51 -15.98 9.69
C PHE A 221 4.80 -16.48 9.05
N LEU A 222 4.96 -16.27 7.74
CA LEU A 222 6.17 -16.71 7.03
C LEU A 222 7.45 -16.04 7.56
N CYS A 223 7.34 -14.86 8.19
CA CYS A 223 8.47 -14.19 8.85
C CYS A 223 8.95 -14.85 10.15
N ASN A 224 8.21 -15.84 10.66
CA ASN A 224 8.62 -16.69 11.77
C ASN A 224 9.24 -18.01 11.31
N VAL A 225 9.27 -18.27 10.00
CA VAL A 225 9.93 -19.43 9.41
C VAL A 225 11.32 -19.02 8.95
N GLU A 226 12.34 -19.64 9.53
CA GLU A 226 13.74 -19.41 9.11
C GLU A 226 13.98 -19.93 7.67
N PRO A 227 14.83 -19.26 6.86
CA PRO A 227 15.09 -19.68 5.47
C PRO A 227 15.56 -21.14 5.33
N GLU A 228 16.37 -21.63 6.26
CA GLU A 228 16.85 -23.02 6.28
C GLU A 228 15.70 -24.00 6.53
N SER A 229 14.76 -23.63 7.41
CA SER A 229 13.55 -24.40 7.68
C SER A 229 12.64 -24.45 6.46
N TYR A 230 12.48 -23.32 5.76
CA TYR A 230 11.77 -23.28 4.50
C TYR A 230 12.39 -24.22 3.46
N GLU A 231 13.70 -24.15 3.22
CA GLU A 231 14.39 -25.01 2.26
C GLU A 231 14.26 -26.50 2.61
N ALA A 232 14.38 -26.85 3.90
CA ALA A 232 14.26 -28.23 4.38
C ALA A 232 12.83 -28.81 4.28
N HIS A 233 11.80 -27.95 4.29
CA HIS A 233 10.41 -28.38 4.42
C HIS A 233 9.45 -27.92 3.32
N LYS A 234 9.90 -27.11 2.36
CA LYS A 234 9.04 -26.59 1.26
C LYS A 234 8.38 -27.68 0.42
N VAL A 235 8.97 -28.87 0.35
CA VAL A 235 8.40 -30.05 -0.34
C VAL A 235 7.11 -30.57 0.32
N LYS A 236 6.81 -30.15 1.56
CA LYS A 236 5.57 -30.50 2.28
C LYS A 236 4.40 -29.58 1.93
N LEU A 237 4.64 -28.50 1.17
CA LEU A 237 3.61 -27.56 0.78
C LEU A 237 2.90 -28.03 -0.49
N GLU A 238 1.57 -27.96 -0.49
CA GLU A 238 0.78 -28.12 -1.70
C GLU A 238 1.17 -27.06 -2.76
N PRO A 239 1.00 -27.33 -4.07
CA PRO A 239 1.55 -26.51 -5.14
C PRO A 239 1.19 -25.02 -5.07
N ASN A 240 -0.03 -24.67 -4.64
CA ASN A 240 -0.47 -23.29 -4.45
C ASN A 240 0.26 -22.61 -3.28
N LEU A 241 0.35 -23.29 -2.13
CA LEU A 241 1.01 -22.78 -0.92
C LEU A 241 2.53 -22.64 -1.15
N ALA A 242 3.13 -23.61 -1.86
CA ALA A 242 4.53 -23.57 -2.26
C ALA A 242 4.85 -22.31 -3.06
N ARG A 243 3.98 -21.93 -4.00
CA ARG A 243 4.13 -20.69 -4.78
C ARG A 243 4.03 -19.43 -3.91
N ARG A 244 3.12 -19.39 -2.92
CA ARG A 244 3.03 -18.24 -1.99
C ARG A 244 4.27 -18.09 -1.11
N ALA A 245 4.75 -19.20 -0.55
CA ALA A 245 5.98 -19.22 0.23
C ALA A 245 7.19 -18.82 -0.61
N GLU A 246 7.32 -19.37 -1.83
CA GLU A 246 8.39 -19.01 -2.78
C GLU A 246 8.35 -17.51 -3.11
N HIS A 247 7.17 -16.92 -3.33
CA HIS A 247 7.06 -15.48 -3.51
C HIS A 247 7.61 -14.73 -2.30
N TYR A 248 7.18 -15.08 -1.09
CA TYR A 248 7.63 -14.41 0.15
C TYR A 248 9.14 -14.46 0.33
N PHE A 249 9.76 -15.65 0.30
CA PHE A 249 11.19 -15.79 0.56
C PHE A 249 12.02 -15.13 -0.55
N SER A 250 11.64 -15.33 -1.81
CA SER A 250 12.36 -14.71 -2.92
C SER A 250 12.17 -13.19 -2.98
N GLU A 251 11.03 -12.65 -2.54
CA GLU A 251 10.79 -11.20 -2.46
C GLU A 251 11.63 -10.55 -1.35
N ASN A 252 11.72 -11.16 -0.17
CA ASN A 252 12.59 -10.65 0.90
C ASN A 252 14.07 -10.63 0.45
N MET A 253 14.54 -11.67 -0.23
CA MET A 253 15.87 -11.67 -0.83
C MET A 253 16.04 -10.55 -1.87
N ARG A 254 15.03 -10.29 -2.71
CA ARG A 254 15.06 -9.19 -3.69
C ARG A 254 15.12 -7.83 -3.00
N VAL A 255 14.44 -7.65 -1.88
CA VAL A 255 14.52 -6.42 -1.07
C VAL A 255 15.95 -6.20 -0.59
N SER A 256 16.58 -7.20 0.05
CA SER A 256 17.97 -7.07 0.53
C SER A 256 18.94 -6.72 -0.59
N LYS A 257 18.88 -7.43 -1.73
CA LYS A 257 19.72 -7.13 -2.90
C LYS A 257 19.40 -5.77 -3.52
N GLY A 258 18.13 -5.35 -3.46
CA GLY A 258 17.68 -4.05 -3.96
C GLY A 258 18.28 -2.91 -3.13
N LEU A 259 18.37 -3.07 -1.81
CA LEU A 259 19.03 -2.08 -0.95
C LEU A 259 20.51 -1.92 -1.30
N GLU A 260 21.21 -3.03 -1.52
CA GLU A 260 22.62 -3.02 -1.94
C GLU A 260 22.81 -2.34 -3.31
N ALA A 261 21.98 -2.71 -4.30
CA ALA A 261 22.00 -2.12 -5.63
C ALA A 261 21.72 -0.62 -5.59
N TRP A 262 20.70 -0.20 -4.82
CA TRP A 262 20.33 1.20 -4.66
C TRP A 262 21.44 2.01 -3.99
N ALA A 263 21.95 1.50 -2.86
CA ALA A 263 23.03 2.14 -2.11
C ALA A 263 24.30 2.26 -2.94
N SER A 264 24.54 1.34 -3.89
CA SER A 264 25.70 1.35 -4.79
C SER A 264 25.48 2.16 -6.07
N GLY A 265 24.28 2.70 -6.32
CA GLY A 265 23.96 3.43 -7.55
C GLY A 265 23.73 2.53 -8.78
N GLU A 266 23.61 1.22 -8.60
CA GLU A 266 23.42 0.23 -9.67
C GLU A 266 21.95 0.16 -10.13
N LEU A 267 21.47 1.26 -10.72
CA LEU A 267 20.05 1.44 -11.10
C LEU A 267 19.53 0.35 -12.05
N ARG A 268 20.36 -0.17 -12.96
CA ARG A 268 19.99 -1.27 -13.85
C ARG A 268 19.76 -2.56 -13.08
N GLN A 269 20.62 -2.88 -12.11
CA GLN A 269 20.45 -4.06 -11.26
C GLN A 269 19.19 -3.91 -10.39
N PHE A 270 18.96 -2.73 -9.83
CA PHE A 270 17.74 -2.42 -9.08
C PHE A 270 16.49 -2.63 -9.95
N GLY A 271 16.47 -2.11 -11.17
CA GLY A 271 15.38 -2.30 -12.12
C GLY A 271 15.16 -3.78 -12.51
N GLN A 272 16.22 -4.55 -12.69
CA GLN A 272 16.11 -6.00 -12.92
C GLN A 272 15.46 -6.72 -11.74
N LEU A 273 15.80 -6.35 -10.51
CA LEU A 273 15.16 -6.87 -9.29
C LEU A 273 13.69 -6.47 -9.19
N MET A 274 13.33 -5.23 -9.56
CA MET A 274 11.93 -4.81 -9.68
C MET A 274 11.18 -5.69 -10.68
N SER A 275 11.75 -5.92 -11.86
CA SER A 275 11.14 -6.75 -12.92
C SER A 275 10.95 -8.19 -12.47
N ALA A 276 11.95 -8.77 -11.80
CA ALA A 276 11.86 -10.10 -11.23
C ALA A 276 10.78 -10.19 -10.13
N SER A 277 10.61 -9.14 -9.34
CA SER A 277 9.52 -9.04 -8.38
C SER A 277 8.14 -9.03 -9.07
N GLY A 278 7.96 -8.19 -10.10
CA GLY A 278 6.72 -8.16 -10.89
C GLY A 278 6.38 -9.54 -11.48
N LEU A 279 7.38 -10.25 -12.01
CA LEU A 279 7.20 -11.61 -12.51
C LEU A 279 6.78 -12.60 -11.42
N SER A 280 7.35 -12.48 -10.21
CA SER A 280 6.98 -13.30 -9.06
C SER A 280 5.56 -12.99 -8.58
N SER A 281 5.14 -11.72 -8.59
CA SER A 281 3.74 -11.32 -8.31
C SER A 281 2.75 -11.96 -9.28
N ILE A 282 3.14 -12.14 -10.55
CA ILE A 282 2.32 -12.81 -11.56
C ILE A 282 2.31 -14.33 -11.36
N LYS A 283 3.50 -14.96 -11.32
CA LYS A 283 3.63 -16.43 -11.38
C LYS A 283 3.48 -17.11 -10.02
N ASN A 284 4.08 -16.54 -8.99
CA ASN A 284 4.17 -17.16 -7.66
C ASN A 284 3.10 -16.61 -6.73
N TYR A 285 2.82 -15.30 -6.76
CA TYR A 285 1.78 -14.71 -5.93
C TYR A 285 0.42 -14.66 -6.62
N GLU A 286 0.33 -14.85 -7.94
CA GLU A 286 -0.93 -14.87 -8.69
C GLU A 286 -1.84 -13.68 -8.33
N CYS A 287 -1.26 -12.48 -8.20
CA CYS A 287 -2.00 -11.23 -7.98
C CYS A 287 -2.07 -10.34 -9.23
N GLY A 288 -1.60 -10.83 -10.38
CA GLY A 288 -1.79 -10.15 -11.65
C GLY A 288 -3.19 -10.37 -12.22
N CYS A 289 -3.74 -9.34 -12.88
CA CYS A 289 -4.86 -9.48 -13.81
C CYS A 289 -4.40 -9.10 -15.21
N GLU A 290 -5.11 -9.56 -16.25
CA GLU A 290 -4.69 -9.40 -17.64
C GLU A 290 -4.31 -7.96 -18.03
N PRO A 291 -5.12 -6.91 -17.73
CA PRO A 291 -4.75 -5.54 -18.05
C PRO A 291 -3.46 -5.08 -17.36
N LEU A 292 -3.26 -5.50 -16.10
CA LEU A 292 -2.08 -5.14 -15.31
C LEU A 292 -0.82 -5.87 -15.81
N ILE A 293 -0.95 -7.15 -16.19
CA ILE A 293 0.13 -7.96 -16.78
C ILE A 293 0.57 -7.34 -18.11
N GLN A 294 -0.38 -7.03 -18.99
CA GLN A 294 -0.08 -6.39 -20.28
C GLN A 294 0.57 -5.02 -20.10
N LEU A 295 0.13 -4.22 -19.13
CA LEU A 295 0.74 -2.94 -18.82
C LEU A 295 2.19 -3.09 -18.32
N TYR A 296 2.44 -4.08 -17.45
CA TYR A 296 3.79 -4.45 -17.02
C TYR A 296 4.68 -4.86 -18.21
N GLU A 297 4.18 -5.70 -19.12
CA GLU A 297 4.92 -6.12 -20.32
C GLU A 297 5.20 -4.96 -21.28
N VAL A 298 4.25 -4.02 -21.44
CA VAL A 298 4.47 -2.78 -22.20
C VAL A 298 5.58 -1.94 -21.57
N LEU A 299 5.56 -1.74 -20.24
CA LEU A 299 6.60 -1.00 -19.53
C LEU A 299 7.98 -1.63 -19.71
N LEU A 300 8.10 -2.95 -19.64
CA LEU A 300 9.38 -3.63 -19.84
C LEU A 300 9.98 -3.44 -21.25
N ARG A 301 9.14 -3.13 -22.24
CA ARG A 301 9.58 -2.82 -23.63
C ARG A 301 9.86 -1.34 -23.85
N ALA A 302 9.46 -0.45 -22.93
CA ALA A 302 9.60 0.99 -23.12
C ALA A 302 11.07 1.44 -23.11
N PRO A 303 11.44 2.43 -23.94
CA PRO A 303 12.82 2.95 -24.00
C PRO A 303 13.32 3.41 -22.62
N GLY A 304 14.55 3.04 -22.28
CA GLY A 304 15.21 3.48 -21.04
C GLY A 304 14.61 2.96 -19.74
N VAL A 305 13.62 2.06 -19.77
CA VAL A 305 13.10 1.41 -18.55
C VAL A 305 14.15 0.43 -18.02
N PHE A 306 14.62 0.67 -16.79
CA PHE A 306 15.50 -0.27 -16.08
C PHE A 306 14.71 -1.48 -15.58
N GLY A 307 13.46 -1.26 -15.20
CA GLY A 307 12.52 -2.32 -14.86
C GLY A 307 11.20 -1.80 -14.31
N ALA A 308 10.22 -2.70 -14.21
CA ALA A 308 8.87 -2.38 -13.79
C ALA A 308 8.28 -3.43 -12.86
N ARG A 309 7.23 -3.10 -12.12
CA ARG A 309 6.41 -4.05 -11.34
C ARG A 309 5.03 -3.49 -11.09
N PHE A 310 4.14 -4.30 -10.52
CA PHE A 310 2.88 -3.80 -9.98
C PHE A 310 3.13 -2.92 -8.75
N SER A 311 2.29 -1.91 -8.57
CA SER A 311 2.19 -1.14 -7.33
C SER A 311 1.01 -1.62 -6.50
N GLY A 312 1.20 -1.69 -5.17
CA GLY A 312 0.19 -2.11 -4.22
C GLY A 312 -0.18 -3.59 -4.31
N ALA A 313 -1.42 -3.92 -3.95
CA ALA A 313 -1.93 -5.29 -3.80
C ALA A 313 -1.97 -6.14 -5.08
N GLY A 314 -1.89 -5.52 -6.26
CA GLY A 314 -2.27 -6.15 -7.52
C GLY A 314 -3.79 -6.24 -7.67
N PHE A 315 -4.24 -7.17 -8.51
CA PHE A 315 -5.63 -7.42 -8.97
C PHE A 315 -6.26 -6.26 -9.75
N ARG A 316 -5.71 -5.06 -9.62
CA ARG A 316 -6.11 -3.80 -10.23
C ARG A 316 -5.00 -2.75 -10.08
N GLY A 317 -5.27 -1.52 -10.50
CA GLY A 317 -4.44 -0.37 -10.17
C GLY A 317 -3.39 -0.06 -11.23
N CYS A 318 -2.14 0.11 -10.82
CA CYS A 318 -1.06 0.62 -11.66
C CYS A 318 0.22 -0.22 -11.58
N CYS A 319 1.07 0.01 -12.56
CA CYS A 319 2.44 -0.44 -12.57
C CYS A 319 3.37 0.75 -12.29
N VAL A 320 4.49 0.47 -11.62
CA VAL A 320 5.58 1.41 -11.39
C VAL A 320 6.82 0.94 -12.15
N ALA A 321 7.51 1.87 -12.81
CA ALA A 321 8.77 1.60 -13.49
C ALA A 321 9.85 2.59 -13.07
N LEU A 322 11.09 2.09 -12.99
CA LEU A 322 12.28 2.91 -12.85
C LEU A 322 12.86 3.16 -14.25
N VAL A 323 13.04 4.43 -14.61
CA VAL A 323 13.37 4.84 -15.98
C VAL A 323 14.57 5.78 -15.96
N ASP A 324 15.44 5.64 -16.95
CA ASP A 324 16.49 6.61 -17.25
C ASP A 324 15.88 8.01 -17.46
N THR A 325 16.39 9.02 -16.76
CA THR A 325 15.90 10.40 -16.85
C THR A 325 15.86 10.90 -18.29
N ASP A 326 16.85 10.52 -19.12
CA ASP A 326 16.96 10.99 -20.49
C ASP A 326 15.89 10.38 -21.42
N CYS A 327 15.35 9.22 -21.04
CA CYS A 327 14.36 8.48 -21.82
C CYS A 327 12.93 8.60 -21.28
N VAL A 328 12.73 9.24 -20.12
CA VAL A 328 11.44 9.20 -19.41
C VAL A 328 10.25 9.71 -20.23
N ALA A 329 10.45 10.77 -21.02
CA ALA A 329 9.41 11.33 -21.87
C ALA A 329 9.04 10.38 -23.02
N GLU A 330 10.04 9.73 -23.61
CA GLU A 330 9.86 8.72 -24.67
C GLU A 330 9.18 7.46 -24.12
N ALA A 331 9.61 6.98 -22.95
CA ALA A 331 9.00 5.86 -22.25
C ALA A 331 7.52 6.13 -21.95
N ALA A 332 7.20 7.32 -21.41
CA ALA A 332 5.83 7.71 -21.12
C ALA A 332 4.97 7.74 -22.39
N LYS A 333 5.49 8.31 -23.48
CA LYS A 333 4.82 8.33 -24.78
C LYS A 333 4.57 6.92 -25.31
N PHE A 334 5.59 6.06 -25.29
CA PHE A 334 5.50 4.67 -25.72
C PHE A 334 4.38 3.92 -24.99
N VAL A 335 4.30 4.04 -23.66
CA VAL A 335 3.26 3.39 -22.87
C VAL A 335 1.86 3.92 -23.22
N ARG A 336 1.71 5.24 -23.39
CA ARG A 336 0.45 5.88 -23.79
C ARG A 336 -0.02 5.43 -25.17
N GLU A 337 0.88 5.05 -26.07
CA GLU A 337 0.55 4.57 -27.41
C GLU A 337 0.29 3.07 -27.46
N GLU A 338 1.06 2.27 -26.73
CA GLU A 338 1.03 0.80 -26.80
C GLU A 338 -0.07 0.18 -25.94
N TYR A 339 -0.28 0.67 -24.71
CA TYR A 339 -1.26 0.07 -23.81
C TYR A 339 -2.71 0.14 -24.34
N PRO A 340 -3.18 1.27 -24.91
CA PRO A 340 -4.55 1.35 -25.45
C PRO A 340 -4.81 0.37 -26.62
N LYS A 341 -3.77 -0.07 -27.34
CA LYS A 341 -3.93 -1.08 -28.40
C LYS A 341 -4.31 -2.44 -27.83
N LEU A 342 -3.86 -2.75 -26.61
CA LEU A 342 -4.14 -4.01 -25.91
C LEU A 342 -5.43 -3.93 -25.09
N GLN A 343 -5.71 -2.77 -24.48
CA GLN A 343 -6.84 -2.56 -23.56
C GLN A 343 -7.66 -1.30 -23.91
N PRO A 344 -8.30 -1.23 -25.10
CA PRO A 344 -8.92 0.01 -25.59
C PRO A 344 -10.06 0.52 -24.70
N VAL A 345 -10.88 -0.38 -24.14
CA VAL A 345 -12.03 -0.03 -23.30
C VAL A 345 -11.61 0.54 -21.94
N LEU A 346 -10.58 -0.03 -21.32
CA LEU A 346 -10.06 0.46 -20.04
C LEU A 346 -9.25 1.75 -20.24
N ALA A 347 -8.46 1.82 -21.31
CA ALA A 347 -7.69 3.01 -21.64
C ALA A 347 -8.58 4.22 -21.93
N SER A 348 -9.74 4.05 -22.57
CA SER A 348 -10.67 5.15 -22.83
C SER A 348 -11.32 5.74 -21.56
N GLN A 349 -11.24 5.03 -20.43
CA GLN A 349 -11.74 5.51 -19.14
C GLN A 349 -10.68 6.28 -18.34
N LEU A 350 -9.42 6.25 -18.79
CA LEU A 350 -8.34 7.02 -18.19
C LEU A 350 -8.35 8.45 -18.73
N ASN A 351 -8.04 9.41 -17.88
CA ASN A 351 -7.68 10.73 -18.35
C ASN A 351 -6.31 10.62 -19.07
N PRO A 352 -6.19 11.04 -20.34
CA PRO A 352 -4.94 10.94 -21.11
C PRO A 352 -3.72 11.54 -20.42
N ASP A 353 -3.92 12.64 -19.67
CA ASP A 353 -2.85 13.36 -18.97
C ASP A 353 -2.36 12.59 -17.74
N THR A 354 -3.23 11.80 -17.11
CA THR A 354 -2.91 11.04 -15.89
C THR A 354 -2.76 9.54 -16.10
N ALA A 355 -3.02 9.03 -17.32
CA ALA A 355 -2.85 7.62 -17.66
C ALA A 355 -1.42 7.11 -17.43
N VAL A 356 -0.44 8.01 -17.61
CA VAL A 356 0.96 7.79 -17.28
C VAL A 356 1.53 9.05 -16.64
N LEU A 357 2.07 8.94 -15.43
CA LEU A 357 2.65 10.03 -14.65
C LEU A 357 4.15 9.83 -14.48
N ILE A 358 4.88 10.94 -14.57
CA ILE A 358 6.30 11.01 -14.22
C ILE A 358 6.38 11.57 -12.81
N CYS A 359 7.00 10.81 -11.90
CA CYS A 359 6.97 11.05 -10.47
C CYS A 359 8.38 11.07 -9.88
N GLU A 360 8.45 11.65 -8.68
CA GLU A 360 9.61 11.66 -7.80
C GLU A 360 9.19 11.22 -6.40
N ALA A 361 10.15 10.78 -5.58
CA ALA A 361 9.89 10.48 -4.18
C ALA A 361 9.56 11.76 -3.42
N GLY A 362 8.43 11.79 -2.71
CA GLY A 362 7.98 12.93 -1.90
C GLY A 362 8.33 12.79 -0.42
N ASP A 363 8.05 13.86 0.33
CA ASP A 363 8.12 13.85 1.80
C ASP A 363 6.92 13.15 2.44
N CYS A 364 7.05 12.83 3.74
CA CYS A 364 5.98 12.31 4.56
C CYS A 364 4.82 13.30 4.76
N ALA A 365 3.70 12.74 5.22
CA ALA A 365 2.52 13.49 5.64
C ALA A 365 2.85 14.43 6.81
N ARG A 366 2.31 15.64 6.75
CA ARG A 366 2.47 16.67 7.78
C ARG A 366 1.24 17.56 7.86
N VAL A 367 1.00 18.13 9.04
CA VAL A 367 0.07 19.25 9.24
C VAL A 367 0.81 20.54 8.91
N ILE A 368 0.17 21.46 8.18
CA ILE A 368 0.73 22.75 7.74
C ILE A 368 0.04 23.89 8.47
#